data_AF-A0A923DJI6-F1
#
_entry.id   AF-A0A923DJI6-F1
#
_cell.length_a   1.000
_cell.length_b   1.000
_cell.length_c   1.000
_cell.angle_alpha   90.00
_cell.angle_beta   90.00
_cell.angle_gamma   90.00
#
_symmetry.space_group_name_H-M   'P 1'
#
loop_
_entity.id
_entity.type
_entity.pdbx_description
1 polymer ?
#
loop_
_entity_poly.entity_id
_entity_poly.type
_entity_poly.pdbx_seq_one_letter_code
_entity_poly.pdbx_strand_id
1 'polypeptide(L)'
;MGANAEWASRSRQMLDELGIIMINLIGSPGAGKTTLLERTIERLCGRLRVAVLEGDIETTCDAERLNALGIPVSQLLTGGGCHLEAKMIHRALCDLPLSGLDMVIVENVGNLVCPAEFDIGELAKIAVLSVTEGEDKPLKYPLLFHEARAVVITKTDLLPHIPYHLPLCLDNLKRVNGAIPVFQVSAVTGTGLEAWIEWLKGLSA
;
A
#
# COMPACT_ATOMS: atom_id res chain seq x y z
N MET A 1 25.84 7.04 -1.83
CA MET A 1 24.41 6.71 -1.66
C MET A 1 23.69 7.98 -1.24
N GLY A 2 22.56 8.32 -1.87
CA GLY A 2 21.82 9.56 -1.52
C GLY A 2 21.19 9.46 -0.14
N ALA A 3 20.87 10.62 0.47
CA ALA A 3 20.34 10.68 1.84
C ALA A 3 19.08 9.81 2.07
N ASN A 4 18.19 9.70 1.06
CA ASN A 4 16.98 8.85 1.17
C ASN A 4 17.32 7.36 1.35
N ALA A 5 18.28 6.84 0.58
CA ALA A 5 18.67 5.43 0.64
C ALA A 5 19.28 5.05 2.01
N GLU A 6 19.99 5.99 2.64
CA GLU A 6 20.53 5.77 3.99
C GLU A 6 19.41 5.61 5.02
N TRP A 7 18.39 6.48 5.00
CA TRP A 7 17.25 6.37 5.89
C TRP A 7 16.41 5.11 5.62
N ALA A 8 16.22 4.75 4.35
CA ALA A 8 15.51 3.53 3.97
C ALA A 8 16.22 2.28 4.53
N SER A 9 17.56 2.23 4.41
CA SER A 9 18.36 1.14 4.96
C SER A 9 18.27 1.07 6.49
N ARG A 10 18.23 2.21 7.18
CA ARG A 10 18.09 2.25 8.65
C ARG A 10 16.73 1.75 9.12
N SER A 11 15.65 2.17 8.44
CA SER A 11 14.30 1.68 8.73
C SER A 11 14.20 0.18 8.50
N ARG A 12 14.73 -0.30 7.38
CA ARG A 12 14.75 -1.74 7.06
C ARG A 12 15.49 -2.54 8.12
N GLN A 13 16.72 -2.14 8.47
CA GLN A 13 17.50 -2.80 9.52
C GLN A 13 16.74 -2.87 10.86
N MET A 14 16.14 -1.75 11.29
CA MET A 14 15.39 -1.69 12.55
C MET A 14 14.19 -2.64 12.55
N LEU A 15 13.48 -2.73 11.42
CA LEU A 15 12.31 -3.61 11.27
C LEU A 15 12.74 -5.09 11.20
N ASP A 16 13.83 -5.40 10.48
CA ASP A 16 14.40 -6.74 10.36
C ASP A 16 14.85 -7.27 11.73
N GLU A 17 15.50 -6.44 12.55
CA GLU A 17 15.92 -6.79 13.92
C GLU A 17 14.72 -7.14 14.83
N LEU A 18 13.54 -6.58 14.54
CA LEU A 18 12.30 -6.82 15.26
C LEU A 18 11.43 -7.91 14.62
N GLY A 19 11.81 -8.44 13.45
CA GLY A 19 11.01 -9.38 12.67
C GLY A 19 9.70 -8.78 12.12
N ILE A 20 9.66 -7.46 11.92
CA ILE A 20 8.50 -6.73 11.41
C ILE A 20 8.68 -6.51 9.92
N ILE A 21 7.64 -6.78 9.13
CA ILE A 21 7.66 -6.45 7.70
C ILE A 21 6.95 -5.11 7.44
N MET A 22 7.45 -4.32 6.51
CA MET A 22 6.79 -3.08 6.08
C MET A 22 6.36 -3.17 4.62
N ILE A 23 5.12 -2.79 4.32
CA ILE A 23 4.60 -2.70 2.95
C ILE A 23 4.14 -1.27 2.64
N ASN A 24 4.20 -0.89 1.37
CA ASN A 24 3.88 0.45 0.89
C ASN A 24 2.73 0.40 -0.13
N LEU A 25 1.55 0.85 0.27
CA LEU A 25 0.37 0.95 -0.60
C LEU A 25 0.44 2.24 -1.43
N ILE A 26 0.61 2.08 -2.75
CA ILE A 26 0.73 3.20 -3.69
C ILE A 26 -0.40 3.12 -4.70
N GLY A 27 -1.09 4.23 -4.94
CA GLY A 27 -2.22 4.29 -5.88
C GLY A 27 -2.70 5.72 -6.06
N SER A 28 -3.54 5.94 -7.09
CA SER A 28 -4.12 7.26 -7.35
C SER A 28 -4.98 7.79 -6.18
N PRO A 29 -5.24 9.11 -6.12
CA PRO A 29 -6.30 9.64 -5.28
C PRO A 29 -7.62 8.95 -5.59
N GLY A 30 -8.33 8.48 -4.56
CA GLY A 30 -9.60 7.78 -4.73
C GLY A 30 -9.49 6.35 -5.28
N ALA A 31 -8.28 5.75 -5.41
CA ALA A 31 -8.12 4.33 -5.78
C ALA A 31 -8.70 3.36 -4.73
N GLY A 32 -9.04 3.85 -3.53
CA GLY A 32 -9.63 3.05 -2.46
C GLY A 32 -8.61 2.43 -1.50
N LYS A 33 -7.43 3.04 -1.35
CA LYS A 33 -6.35 2.59 -0.44
C LYS A 33 -6.83 2.50 1.00
N THR A 34 -7.36 3.58 1.58
CA THR A 34 -7.88 3.60 2.94
C THR A 34 -8.98 2.57 3.17
N THR A 35 -9.95 2.46 2.26
CA THR A 35 -11.04 1.47 2.41
C THR A 35 -10.55 0.03 2.26
N LEU A 36 -9.58 -0.22 1.38
CA LEU A 36 -8.89 -1.51 1.32
C LEU A 36 -8.16 -1.80 2.64
N LEU A 37 -7.50 -0.80 3.21
CA LEU A 37 -6.73 -0.90 4.44
C LEU A 37 -7.64 -1.17 5.65
N GLU A 38 -8.76 -0.46 5.79
CA GLU A 38 -9.80 -0.72 6.81
C GLU A 38 -10.25 -2.19 6.77
N ARG A 39 -10.65 -2.67 5.59
CA ARG A 39 -11.09 -4.07 5.41
C ARG A 39 -9.97 -5.09 5.59
N THR A 40 -8.73 -4.68 5.35
CA THR A 40 -7.55 -5.50 5.57
C THR A 40 -7.30 -5.67 7.07
N ILE A 41 -7.28 -4.57 7.82
CA ILE A 41 -7.07 -4.56 9.28
C ILE A 41 -8.15 -5.37 9.99
N GLU A 42 -9.43 -5.18 9.63
CA GLU A 42 -10.55 -5.96 10.18
C GLU A 42 -10.33 -7.48 10.05
N ARG A 43 -9.77 -7.94 8.92
CA ARG A 43 -9.53 -9.37 8.63
C ARG A 43 -8.21 -9.89 9.17
N LEU A 44 -7.24 -9.03 9.40
CA LEU A 44 -5.98 -9.36 10.07
C LEU A 44 -6.12 -9.39 11.58
N CYS A 45 -7.19 -8.83 12.15
CA CYS A 45 -7.45 -8.86 13.58
C CYS A 45 -7.42 -10.31 14.12
N GLY A 46 -6.59 -10.53 15.15
CA GLY A 46 -6.33 -11.85 15.72
C GLY A 46 -5.43 -12.78 14.89
N ARG A 47 -4.95 -12.34 13.72
CA ARG A 47 -4.04 -13.09 12.82
C ARG A 47 -2.66 -12.44 12.72
N LEU A 48 -2.62 -11.11 12.55
CA LEU A 48 -1.40 -10.30 12.56
C LEU A 48 -1.65 -9.01 13.37
N ARG A 49 -0.64 -8.58 14.12
CA ARG A 49 -0.60 -7.30 14.83
C ARG A 49 -0.01 -6.26 13.89
N VAL A 50 -0.84 -5.30 13.51
CA VAL A 50 -0.49 -4.31 12.49
C VAL A 50 -0.52 -2.90 13.05
N ALA A 51 0.32 -2.04 12.48
CA ALA A 51 0.23 -0.60 12.65
C ALA A 51 0.25 0.09 11.28
N VAL A 52 -0.27 1.32 11.22
CA VAL A 52 -0.33 2.09 9.98
C VAL A 52 0.47 3.38 10.09
N LEU A 53 1.22 3.68 9.02
CA LEU A 53 1.71 5.03 8.74
C LEU A 53 0.86 5.60 7.61
N GLU A 54 0.06 6.63 7.91
CA GLU A 54 -0.87 7.24 6.96
C GLU A 54 -0.25 8.52 6.40
N GLY A 55 -0.06 8.58 5.09
CA GLY A 55 0.58 9.69 4.40
C GLY A 55 -0.38 10.49 3.53
N ASP A 56 -0.60 11.75 3.90
CA ASP A 56 -1.44 12.68 3.17
C ASP A 56 -0.77 14.06 3.04
N ILE A 57 -1.31 14.89 2.15
CA ILE A 57 -0.82 16.24 1.87
C ILE A 57 -1.13 17.16 3.05
N GLU A 58 -2.39 17.18 3.49
CA GLU A 58 -2.89 18.19 4.45
C GLU A 58 -3.94 17.70 5.46
N THR A 59 -4.65 16.59 5.19
CA THR A 59 -5.80 16.19 6.03
C THR A 59 -5.46 15.03 6.95
N THR A 60 -6.27 14.85 7.99
CA THR A 60 -6.16 13.73 8.94
C THR A 60 -7.33 12.74 8.85
N CYS A 61 -8.20 12.91 7.84
CA CYS A 61 -9.45 12.16 7.74
C CYS A 61 -9.21 10.65 7.66
N ASP A 62 -8.18 10.22 6.94
CA ASP A 62 -7.86 8.81 6.78
C ASP A 62 -7.23 8.22 8.05
N ALA A 63 -6.35 8.95 8.75
CA ALA A 63 -5.84 8.50 10.04
C ALA A 63 -6.91 8.42 11.13
N GLU A 64 -7.90 9.32 11.15
CA GLU A 64 -9.03 9.26 12.09
C GLU A 64 -9.87 7.99 11.88
N ARG A 65 -10.17 7.66 10.61
CA ARG A 65 -10.88 6.44 10.25
C ARG A 65 -10.13 5.17 10.67
N LEU A 66 -8.82 5.15 10.47
CA LEU A 66 -7.99 4.00 10.81
C LEU A 66 -7.77 3.86 12.33
N ASN A 67 -7.64 4.97 13.05
CA ASN A 67 -7.56 4.97 14.52
C ASN A 67 -8.81 4.38 15.16
N ALA A 68 -10.00 4.58 14.55
CA ALA A 68 -11.24 4.00 15.04
C ALA A 68 -11.26 2.46 15.04
N LEU A 69 -10.32 1.80 14.35
CA LEU A 69 -10.15 0.35 14.34
C LEU A 69 -9.33 -0.17 15.54
N GLY A 70 -8.83 0.71 16.40
CA GLY A 70 -8.10 0.34 17.62
C GLY A 70 -6.68 -0.17 17.38
N ILE A 71 -6.08 0.18 16.24
CA ILE A 71 -4.66 -0.11 15.93
C ILE A 71 -3.80 1.14 16.11
N PRO A 72 -2.46 1.00 16.30
CA PRO A 72 -1.57 2.15 16.26
C PRO A 72 -1.55 2.77 14.86
N VAL A 73 -1.80 4.08 14.76
CA VAL A 73 -1.71 4.85 13.53
C VAL A 73 -0.86 6.11 13.76
N SER A 74 0.07 6.37 12.84
CA SER A 74 0.84 7.61 12.81
C SER A 74 0.53 8.38 11.53
N GLN A 75 0.10 9.64 11.69
CA GLN A 75 -0.17 10.55 10.58
C GLN A 75 1.13 11.20 10.11
N LEU A 76 1.35 11.21 8.80
CA LEU A 76 2.48 11.85 8.13
C LEU A 76 1.95 12.87 7.13
N LEU A 77 2.01 14.15 7.53
CA LEU A 77 1.68 15.27 6.63
C LEU A 77 2.91 15.67 5.83
N THR A 78 2.80 15.62 4.51
CA THR A 78 3.92 15.95 3.61
C THR A 78 4.10 17.46 3.43
N GLY A 79 3.11 18.28 3.82
CA GLY A 79 3.16 19.73 3.68
C GLY A 79 3.27 20.20 2.23
N GLY A 80 2.59 19.51 1.31
CA GLY A 80 2.63 19.77 -0.13
C GLY A 80 3.47 18.78 -0.95
N GLY A 81 4.19 17.86 -0.31
CA GLY A 81 4.95 16.81 -0.98
C GLY A 81 4.06 15.76 -1.67
N CYS A 82 4.46 15.31 -2.86
CA CYS A 82 3.72 14.33 -3.67
C CYS A 82 4.00 12.86 -3.32
N HIS A 83 4.83 12.59 -2.30
CA HIS A 83 5.26 11.26 -1.85
C HIS A 83 5.82 11.32 -0.41
N LEU A 84 5.98 10.14 0.21
CA LEU A 84 6.68 9.98 1.48
C LEU A 84 8.18 9.71 1.28
N GLU A 85 9.03 10.36 2.07
CA GLU A 85 10.48 10.14 2.11
C GLU A 85 10.87 9.18 3.24
N ALA A 86 11.94 8.42 3.04
CA ALA A 86 12.41 7.44 4.02
C ALA A 86 12.74 8.05 5.40
N LYS A 87 13.19 9.31 5.45
CA LYS A 87 13.46 10.01 6.71
C LYS A 87 12.18 10.25 7.53
N MET A 88 11.07 10.55 6.86
CA MET A 88 9.77 10.73 7.53
C MET A 88 9.29 9.41 8.11
N ILE A 89 9.39 8.33 7.31
CA ILE A 89 9.06 6.97 7.73
C ILE A 89 9.90 6.54 8.93
N HIS A 90 11.22 6.73 8.86
CA HIS A 90 12.12 6.36 9.95
C HIS A 90 11.73 7.03 11.28
N ARG A 91 11.44 8.35 11.24
CA ARG A 91 11.01 9.08 12.43
C ARG A 91 9.69 8.54 12.97
N ALA A 92 8.72 8.31 12.09
CA ALA A 92 7.43 7.78 12.47
C ALA A 92 7.53 6.39 13.12
N LEU A 93 8.41 5.53 12.60
CA LEU A 93 8.67 4.22 13.16
C LEU A 93 9.31 4.31 14.56
N CYS A 94 10.19 5.28 14.81
CA CYS A 94 10.77 5.50 16.15
C CYS A 94 9.73 5.89 17.21
N ASP A 95 8.65 6.55 16.79
CA ASP A 95 7.58 7.02 17.68
C ASP A 95 6.44 5.98 17.81
N LEU A 96 6.43 4.94 16.96
CA LEU A 96 5.40 3.91 16.93
C LEU A 96 5.72 2.80 17.97
N PRO A 97 4.72 2.24 18.68
CA PRO A 97 4.95 1.12 19.57
C PRO A 97 5.21 -0.18 18.76
N LEU A 98 6.44 -0.37 18.29
CA LEU A 98 6.83 -1.49 17.42
C LEU A 98 6.85 -2.85 18.13
N SER A 99 6.96 -2.87 19.45
CA SER A 99 7.09 -4.11 20.22
C SER A 99 5.89 -5.03 20.00
N GLY A 100 6.15 -6.21 19.43
CA GLY A 100 5.12 -7.18 19.13
C GLY A 100 4.19 -6.76 17.99
N LEU A 101 4.62 -5.90 17.07
CA LEU A 101 3.99 -5.86 15.75
C LEU A 101 4.53 -6.99 14.88
N ASP A 102 3.74 -7.40 13.90
CA ASP A 102 4.15 -8.33 12.85
C ASP A 102 4.32 -7.58 11.51
N MET A 103 3.56 -6.49 11.30
CA MET A 103 3.59 -5.71 10.07
C MET A 103 3.30 -4.22 10.29
N VAL A 104 4.00 -3.36 9.53
CA VAL A 104 3.66 -1.95 9.34
C VAL A 104 3.15 -1.74 7.91
N ILE A 105 1.98 -1.12 7.77
CA ILE A 105 1.40 -0.80 6.47
C ILE A 105 1.50 0.71 6.27
N VAL A 106 2.19 1.14 5.22
CA VAL A 106 2.26 2.54 4.83
C VAL A 106 1.19 2.80 3.77
N GLU A 107 0.25 3.70 4.04
CA GLU A 107 -0.59 4.30 3.00
C GLU A 107 0.14 5.53 2.45
N ASN A 108 0.62 5.46 1.21
CA ASN A 108 1.33 6.59 0.60
C ASN A 108 0.35 7.64 0.06
N VAL A 109 0.87 8.82 -0.26
CA VAL A 109 0.11 9.89 -0.92
C VAL A 109 -0.52 9.36 -2.22
N GLY A 110 -1.72 9.84 -2.54
CA GLY A 110 -2.41 9.52 -3.79
C GLY A 110 -1.63 9.95 -5.03
N ASN A 111 -0.75 9.10 -5.55
CA ASN A 111 0.10 9.38 -6.72
C ASN A 111 0.71 8.09 -7.27
N LEU A 112 0.67 7.92 -8.60
CA LEU A 112 1.26 6.76 -9.30
C LEU A 112 2.70 6.98 -9.78
N VAL A 113 3.20 8.22 -9.70
CA VAL A 113 4.51 8.62 -10.25
C VAL A 113 5.54 8.78 -9.13
N CYS A 114 5.42 9.84 -8.32
CA CYS A 114 6.46 10.19 -7.34
C CYS A 114 6.78 9.00 -6.40
N PRO A 115 5.79 8.34 -5.74
CA PRO A 115 6.11 7.29 -4.76
C PRO A 115 6.83 6.07 -5.36
N ALA A 116 6.69 5.83 -6.67
CA ALA A 116 7.35 4.70 -7.32
C ALA A 116 8.88 4.85 -7.35
N GLU A 117 9.39 6.09 -7.34
CA GLU A 117 10.82 6.40 -7.44
C GLU A 117 11.55 6.34 -6.08
N PHE A 118 10.80 6.33 -4.97
CA PHE A 118 11.38 6.39 -3.63
C PHE A 118 11.31 5.03 -2.95
N ASP A 119 12.46 4.60 -2.41
CA ASP A 119 12.54 3.52 -1.43
C ASP A 119 12.33 4.15 -0.05
N ILE A 120 11.35 3.66 0.70
CA ILE A 120 11.07 4.10 2.07
C ILE A 120 11.50 3.08 3.13
N GLY A 121 12.19 2.01 2.72
CA GLY A 121 12.63 0.91 3.57
C GLY A 121 11.64 -0.25 3.59
N GLU A 122 10.64 -0.26 2.71
CA GLU A 122 9.63 -1.31 2.62
C GLU A 122 10.20 -2.61 2.07
N LEU A 123 9.58 -3.73 2.44
CA LEU A 123 9.79 -5.04 1.83
C LEU A 123 9.09 -5.14 0.47
N ALA A 124 7.96 -4.46 0.31
CA ALA A 124 7.13 -4.57 -0.88
C ALA A 124 6.34 -3.29 -1.16
N LYS A 125 6.46 -2.80 -2.40
CA LYS A 125 5.51 -1.89 -3.01
C LYS A 125 4.28 -2.67 -3.47
N ILE A 126 3.10 -2.16 -3.12
CA ILE A 126 1.81 -2.72 -3.54
C ILE A 126 1.10 -1.66 -4.38
N ALA A 127 0.87 -1.96 -5.65
CA ALA A 127 0.13 -1.07 -6.53
C ALA A 127 -1.38 -1.25 -6.33
N VAL A 128 -2.09 -0.18 -6.01
CA VAL A 128 -3.55 -0.15 -5.87
C VAL A 128 -4.13 0.54 -7.11
N LEU A 129 -4.91 -0.20 -7.89
CA LEU A 129 -5.50 0.25 -9.16
C LEU A 129 -7.01 0.07 -9.13
N SER A 130 -7.79 1.15 -9.20
CA SER A 130 -9.25 1.03 -9.30
C SER A 130 -9.70 0.78 -10.74
N VAL A 131 -10.75 -0.03 -10.90
CA VAL A 131 -11.42 -0.24 -12.20
C VAL A 131 -12.01 1.07 -12.78
N THR A 132 -12.11 2.13 -11.97
CA THR A 132 -12.56 3.46 -12.42
C THR A 132 -11.46 4.30 -13.06
N GLU A 133 -10.22 3.80 -13.14
CA GLU A 133 -9.06 4.57 -13.61
C GLU A 133 -8.63 4.27 -15.05
N GLY A 134 -9.18 3.22 -15.66
CA GLY A 134 -8.81 2.74 -16.99
C GLY A 134 -7.78 1.60 -16.98
N GLU A 135 -7.86 0.74 -17.98
CA GLU A 135 -7.09 -0.52 -18.14
C GLU A 135 -5.65 -0.28 -18.60
N ASP A 136 -5.36 0.92 -19.11
CA ASP A 136 -4.09 1.33 -19.69
C ASP A 136 -3.10 1.88 -18.66
N LYS A 137 -3.54 2.06 -17.40
CA LYS A 137 -2.71 2.54 -16.29
C LYS A 137 -1.38 1.79 -16.13
N PRO A 138 -1.32 0.45 -16.24
CA PRO A 138 -0.05 -0.26 -16.20
C PRO A 138 0.97 0.23 -17.22
N LEU A 139 0.53 0.51 -18.45
CA LEU A 139 1.41 0.97 -19.53
C LEU A 139 1.75 2.46 -19.40
N LYS A 140 0.83 3.27 -18.83
CA LYS A 140 1.04 4.71 -18.61
C LYS A 140 1.98 5.02 -17.44
N TYR A 141 2.01 4.17 -16.41
CA TYR A 141 2.80 4.36 -15.20
C TYR A 141 3.70 3.14 -14.92
N PRO A 142 4.52 2.71 -15.88
CA PRO A 142 5.14 1.38 -15.86
C PRO A 142 6.09 1.17 -14.67
N LEU A 143 6.74 2.22 -14.17
CA LEU A 143 7.68 2.10 -13.06
C LEU A 143 7.01 1.50 -11.80
N LEU A 144 5.84 2.01 -11.41
CA LEU A 144 5.15 1.49 -10.23
C LEU A 144 4.81 0.00 -10.38
N PHE A 145 4.23 -0.38 -11.52
CA PHE A 145 3.80 -1.76 -11.75
C PHE A 145 4.97 -2.72 -12.00
N HIS A 146 6.11 -2.22 -12.46
CA HIS A 146 7.35 -2.95 -12.56
C HIS A 146 7.94 -3.25 -11.17
N GLU A 147 8.04 -2.23 -10.32
CA GLU A 147 8.63 -2.33 -8.97
C GLU A 147 7.70 -2.99 -7.94
N ALA A 148 6.39 -3.03 -8.21
CA ALA A 148 5.43 -3.61 -7.28
C ALA A 148 5.61 -5.14 -7.15
N ARG A 149 5.46 -5.64 -5.92
CA ARG A 149 5.45 -7.07 -5.61
C ARG A 149 4.06 -7.68 -5.73
N ALA A 150 3.01 -6.86 -5.75
CA ALA A 150 1.63 -7.24 -6.01
C ALA A 150 0.82 -6.06 -6.53
N VAL A 151 -0.27 -6.37 -7.25
CA VAL A 151 -1.31 -5.39 -7.62
C VAL A 151 -2.63 -5.77 -6.99
N VAL A 152 -3.30 -4.79 -6.41
CA VAL A 152 -4.68 -4.91 -5.94
C VAL A 152 -5.59 -4.09 -6.85
N ILE A 153 -6.40 -4.78 -7.66
CA ILE A 153 -7.43 -4.16 -8.50
C ILE A 153 -8.67 -3.96 -7.64
N THR A 154 -9.01 -2.72 -7.30
CA THR A 154 -10.10 -2.38 -6.38
C THR A 154 -11.41 -2.02 -7.10
N LYS A 155 -12.49 -1.95 -6.32
CA LYS A 155 -13.85 -1.57 -6.75
C LYS A 155 -14.43 -2.48 -7.84
N THR A 156 -14.05 -3.77 -7.83
CA THR A 156 -14.52 -4.74 -8.82
C THR A 156 -16.04 -4.97 -8.81
N ASP A 157 -16.72 -4.57 -7.73
CA ASP A 157 -18.18 -4.48 -7.67
C ASP A 157 -18.79 -3.52 -8.71
N LEU A 158 -18.01 -2.59 -9.24
CA LEU A 158 -18.45 -1.65 -10.27
C LEU A 158 -18.36 -2.19 -11.70
N LEU A 159 -17.70 -3.33 -11.93
CA LEU A 159 -17.52 -3.89 -13.28
C LEU A 159 -18.82 -4.04 -14.09
N PRO A 160 -19.98 -4.42 -13.50
CA PRO A 160 -21.25 -4.46 -14.24
C PRO A 160 -21.80 -3.08 -14.65
N HIS A 161 -21.26 -1.99 -14.11
CA HIS A 161 -21.79 -0.63 -14.23
C HIS A 161 -20.92 0.31 -15.05
N ILE A 162 -19.71 -0.10 -15.44
CA ILE A 162 -18.75 0.72 -16.18
C ILE A 162 -18.20 -0.03 -17.40
N PRO A 163 -17.83 0.68 -18.47
CA PRO A 163 -17.18 0.06 -19.62
C PRO A 163 -15.70 -0.21 -19.31
N TYR A 164 -15.43 -1.22 -18.47
CA TYR A 164 -14.07 -1.63 -18.11
C TYR A 164 -13.75 -3.05 -18.59
N HIS A 165 -12.67 -3.20 -19.36
CA HIS A 165 -12.21 -4.48 -19.92
C HIS A 165 -11.11 -5.10 -19.04
N LEU A 166 -11.53 -5.75 -17.96
CA LEU A 166 -10.62 -6.37 -17.00
C LEU A 166 -9.55 -7.29 -17.62
N PRO A 167 -9.84 -8.17 -18.60
CA PRO A 167 -8.80 -8.99 -19.22
C PRO A 167 -7.68 -8.16 -19.88
N LEU A 168 -8.00 -6.98 -20.43
CA LEU A 168 -7.01 -6.09 -21.06
C LEU A 168 -6.10 -5.48 -20.00
N CYS A 169 -6.65 -5.09 -18.84
CA CYS A 169 -5.85 -4.62 -17.71
C CYS A 169 -4.87 -5.72 -17.24
N LEU A 170 -5.34 -6.96 -17.10
CA LEU A 170 -4.49 -8.08 -16.70
C LEU A 170 -3.38 -8.36 -17.72
N ASP A 171 -3.67 -8.26 -19.01
CA ASP A 171 -2.66 -8.41 -20.05
C ASP A 171 -1.64 -7.26 -20.04
N ASN A 172 -2.09 -6.03 -19.80
CA ASN A 172 -1.20 -4.88 -19.64
C ASN A 172 -0.29 -5.02 -18.41
N LEU A 173 -0.81 -5.51 -17.29
CA LEU A 173 -0.02 -5.82 -16.10
C LEU A 173 1.06 -6.87 -16.40
N LYS A 174 0.69 -7.97 -17.06
CA LYS A 174 1.64 -9.01 -17.46
C LYS A 174 2.74 -8.51 -18.40
N ARG A 175 2.43 -7.55 -19.28
CA ARG A 175 3.42 -6.93 -20.17
C ARG A 175 4.47 -6.11 -19.41
N VAL A 176 4.08 -5.50 -18.29
CA VAL A 176 4.99 -4.69 -17.47
C VAL A 176 5.73 -5.55 -16.45
N ASN A 177 5.03 -6.50 -15.81
CA ASN A 177 5.59 -7.43 -14.84
C ASN A 177 4.90 -8.79 -14.97
N GLY A 178 5.56 -9.73 -15.65
CA GLY A 178 4.95 -11.00 -16.08
C GLY A 178 4.57 -11.98 -14.96
N ALA A 179 5.15 -11.83 -13.76
CA ALA A 179 4.95 -12.73 -12.63
C ALA A 179 4.22 -12.05 -11.45
N ILE A 180 3.75 -10.81 -11.61
CA ILE A 180 3.14 -10.08 -10.52
C ILE A 180 1.81 -10.72 -10.09
N PRO A 181 1.63 -11.08 -8.81
CA PRO A 181 0.34 -11.50 -8.30
C PRO A 181 -0.66 -10.34 -8.38
N VAL A 182 -1.87 -10.63 -8.86
CA VAL A 182 -2.94 -9.65 -9.01
C VAL A 182 -4.16 -10.11 -8.22
N PHE A 183 -4.62 -9.25 -7.30
CA PHE A 183 -5.80 -9.48 -6.46
C PHE A 183 -6.94 -8.59 -6.92
N GLN A 184 -8.01 -9.20 -7.41
CA GLN A 184 -9.23 -8.48 -7.79
C GLN A 184 -10.14 -8.43 -6.57
N VAL A 185 -10.37 -7.22 -6.03
CA VAL A 185 -11.06 -7.06 -4.76
C VAL A 185 -12.21 -6.06 -4.83
N SER A 186 -13.20 -6.29 -3.99
CA SER A 186 -14.25 -5.33 -3.67
C SER A 186 -14.30 -5.18 -2.16
N ALA A 187 -13.92 -4.01 -1.65
CA ALA A 187 -14.00 -3.71 -0.23
C ALA A 187 -15.46 -3.52 0.25
N VAL A 188 -16.39 -3.30 -0.67
CA VAL A 188 -17.83 -3.17 -0.42
C VAL A 188 -18.46 -4.55 -0.21
N THR A 189 -18.22 -5.49 -1.13
CA THR A 189 -18.82 -6.84 -1.07
C THR A 189 -17.98 -7.84 -0.30
N GLY A 190 -16.70 -7.54 -0.08
CA GLY A 190 -15.71 -8.44 0.52
C GLY A 190 -15.09 -9.44 -0.47
N THR A 191 -15.53 -9.45 -1.73
CA THR A 191 -15.03 -10.35 -2.78
C THR A 191 -13.53 -10.18 -2.96
N GLY A 192 -12.81 -11.31 -3.04
CA GLY A 192 -11.36 -11.35 -3.30
C GLY A 192 -10.45 -10.98 -2.14
N LEU A 193 -10.99 -10.44 -1.03
CA LEU A 193 -10.19 -10.01 0.11
C LEU A 193 -9.43 -11.16 0.77
N GLU A 194 -10.02 -12.36 0.88
CA GLU A 194 -9.33 -13.47 1.56
C GLU A 194 -8.02 -13.87 0.86
N ALA A 195 -8.01 -13.91 -0.47
CA ALA A 195 -6.79 -14.21 -1.23
C ALA A 195 -5.70 -13.14 -1.01
N TRP A 196 -6.10 -11.87 -0.90
CA TRP A 196 -5.23 -10.76 -0.54
C TRP A 196 -4.65 -10.92 0.88
N ILE A 197 -5.50 -11.26 1.86
CA ILE A 197 -5.09 -11.48 3.25
C ILE A 197 -4.12 -12.65 3.37
N GLU A 198 -4.38 -13.77 2.72
CA GLU A 198 -3.49 -14.93 2.76
C GLU A 198 -2.14 -14.64 2.11
N TRP A 199 -2.11 -13.84 1.04
CA TRP A 199 -0.86 -13.37 0.46
C TRP A 199 -0.06 -12.50 1.44
N LEU A 200 -0.72 -11.56 2.13
CA LEU A 200 -0.08 -10.72 3.14
C LEU A 200 0.52 -11.55 4.29
N LYS A 201 -0.21 -12.56 4.78
CA LYS A 201 0.27 -13.48 5.82
C LYS A 201 1.46 -14.33 5.38
N GLY A 202 1.56 -14.61 4.08
CA GLY A 202 2.67 -15.35 3.49
C GLY A 202 3.92 -14.52 3.24
N LEU A 203 3.89 -13.20 3.47
CA LEU A 203 5.09 -12.37 3.38
C LEU A 203 6.04 -12.67 4.54
N SER A 204 7.31 -12.84 4.21
CA SER A 204 8.40 -12.94 5.16
C SER A 204 9.49 -11.93 4.80
N ALA A 205 10.19 -11.43 5.82
CA ALA A 205 11.43 -10.65 5.66
C ALA A 205 12.51 -11.47 4.93
#